data_AF-A0AAN9ERB2-F1
#
_entry.id   AF-A0AAN9ERB2-F1
#
_cell.length_a   1.000
_cell.length_b   1.000
_cell.length_c   1.000
_cell.angle_alpha   90.00
_cell.angle_beta   90.00
_cell.angle_gamma   90.00
#
_symmetry.space_group_name_H-M   'P 1'
#
loop_
_entity.id
_entity.type
_entity.pdbx_description
1 polymer ?
#
loop_
_entity_poly.entity_id
_entity_poly.type
_entity_poly.pdbx_seq_one_letter_code
_entity_poly.pdbx_strand_id
1 'polypeptide(L)'
;MHLQDEATVMGFEVPKSPDSSYNNVYPGNEDEARDPPMVPSHLQHTLLNYPASIETSGTLPLPQNVILNHLYIENRESPRSVVALGFTHRFRSKYVTVVLYKPVQRRGNTSI
;
A
#
# COMPACT_ATOMS: atom_id res chain seq x y z
N MET A 1 8.30 24.92 -16.22
CA MET A 1 7.81 23.70 -15.56
C MET A 1 7.11 24.13 -14.28
N HIS A 2 5.80 23.90 -14.18
CA HIS A 2 4.99 24.36 -13.05
C HIS A 2 5.32 23.53 -11.80
N LEU A 3 5.97 24.15 -10.81
CA LEU A 3 6.02 23.64 -9.44
C LEU A 3 4.61 23.79 -8.86
N GLN A 4 3.96 22.67 -8.58
CA GLN A 4 2.74 22.66 -7.80
C GLN A 4 3.11 23.05 -6.36
N ASP A 5 2.66 24.23 -5.93
CA ASP A 5 2.53 24.55 -4.50
C ASP A 5 1.52 23.56 -3.89
N GLU A 6 2.00 22.41 -3.42
CA GLU A 6 1.24 21.60 -2.48
C GLU A 6 1.30 22.31 -1.13
N ALA A 7 0.13 22.78 -0.67
CA ALA A 7 -0.05 23.26 0.69
C ALA A 7 0.40 22.17 1.66
N THR A 8 1.62 22.30 2.17
CA THR A 8 2.24 21.33 3.07
C THR A 8 1.83 21.71 4.49
N VAL A 9 1.23 20.77 5.22
CA VAL A 9 0.87 20.98 6.63
C VAL A 9 2.14 20.85 7.46
N MET A 10 2.46 21.86 8.28
CA MET A 10 3.63 21.86 9.16
C MET A 10 3.67 20.57 9.99
N GLY A 11 4.77 19.81 9.88
CA GLY A 11 4.95 18.51 10.55
C GLY A 11 4.49 17.26 9.75
N PHE A 12 3.91 17.44 8.56
CA PHE A 12 3.58 16.38 7.60
C PHE A 12 4.31 16.56 6.27
N GLU A 13 5.45 17.25 6.31
CA GLU A 13 6.32 17.42 5.15
C GLU A 13 6.81 16.05 4.67
N VAL A 14 6.60 15.77 3.37
CA VAL A 14 7.13 14.54 2.78
C VAL A 14 8.66 14.66 2.77
N PRO A 15 9.40 13.81 3.51
CA PRO A 15 10.84 13.89 3.52
C PRO A 15 11.36 13.59 2.11
N LYS A 16 12.32 14.41 1.66
CA LYS A 16 13.01 14.13 0.40
C LYS A 16 13.74 12.80 0.53
N SER A 17 13.70 12.00 -0.53
CA SER A 17 14.56 10.84 -0.65
C SER A 17 16.02 11.27 -0.48
N PRO A 18 16.84 10.51 0.26
CA PRO A 18 18.26 10.82 0.38
C PRO A 18 18.96 10.81 -0.97
N ASP A 19 19.89 11.75 -1.19
CA ASP A 19 20.59 11.90 -2.48
C ASP A 19 21.46 10.69 -2.86
N SER A 20 21.98 9.94 -1.88
CA SER A 20 22.84 8.77 -2.14
C SER A 20 22.92 7.73 -1.01
N SER A 21 21.98 7.69 -0.05
CA SER A 21 22.09 6.79 1.12
C SER A 21 21.50 5.39 0.89
N TYR A 22 20.91 5.13 -0.28
CA TYR A 22 20.38 3.80 -0.60
C TYR A 22 21.55 2.85 -0.84
N ASN A 23 21.65 1.82 -0.02
CA ASN A 23 22.58 0.70 -0.21
C ASN A 23 21.80 -0.61 -0.26
N ASN A 24 22.47 -1.70 -0.61
CA ASN A 24 21.94 -3.06 -0.67
C ASN A 24 22.70 -4.00 0.27
N VAL A 25 23.35 -3.44 1.30
CA VAL A 25 24.06 -4.23 2.31
C VAL A 25 23.03 -4.85 3.24
N TYR A 26 23.20 -6.12 3.59
CA TYR A 26 22.32 -6.77 4.55
C TYR A 26 22.44 -6.07 5.91
N PRO A 27 21.32 -5.76 6.59
CA PRO A 27 21.35 -5.22 7.95
C PRO A 27 22.16 -6.11 8.90
N GLY A 28 22.89 -5.49 9.83
CA GLY A 28 23.68 -6.21 10.83
C GLY A 28 22.88 -6.49 12.11
N ASN A 29 23.43 -7.29 13.02
CA ASN A 29 22.78 -7.64 14.29
C ASN A 29 22.43 -6.43 15.18
N GLU A 30 23.15 -5.32 15.01
CA GLU A 30 22.92 -4.06 15.72
C GLU A 30 21.71 -3.27 15.20
N ASP A 31 21.28 -3.52 13.96
CA ASP A 31 20.02 -3.00 13.40
C ASP A 31 18.79 -3.76 13.94
N GLU A 32 18.99 -4.98 14.45
CA GLU A 32 17.95 -5.83 15.03
C GLU A 32 17.67 -5.52 16.51
N ALA A 33 18.48 -4.65 17.14
CA ALA A 33 18.39 -4.37 18.58
C ALA A 33 17.15 -3.54 18.99
N ARG A 34 16.41 -3.00 18.02
CA ARG A 34 15.20 -2.21 18.26
C ARG A 34 13.97 -2.93 17.74
N ASP A 35 12.99 -3.09 18.61
CA ASP A 35 11.69 -3.62 18.20
C ASP A 35 11.04 -2.74 17.12
N PRO A 36 10.42 -3.33 16.10
CA PRO A 36 9.72 -2.57 15.08
C PRO A 36 8.51 -1.85 15.71
N PRO A 37 8.12 -0.68 15.17
CA PRO A 37 6.93 0.00 15.63
C PRO A 37 5.68 -0.86 15.41
N MET A 38 4.72 -0.74 16.31
CA MET A 38 3.43 -1.40 16.15
C MET A 38 2.70 -0.89 14.91
N VAL A 39 2.03 -1.79 14.20
CA VAL A 39 1.21 -1.44 13.04
C VAL A 39 0.04 -0.56 13.47
N PRO A 40 -0.16 0.62 12.86
CA PRO A 40 -1.33 1.45 13.14
C PRO A 40 -2.63 0.71 12.83
N SER A 41 -3.60 0.73 13.76
CA SER A 41 -4.91 0.09 13.62
C SER A 41 -5.70 0.56 12.38
N HIS A 42 -5.49 1.80 11.95
CA HIS A 42 -6.08 2.36 10.73
C HIS A 42 -5.79 1.53 9.48
N LEU A 43 -4.61 0.88 9.39
CA LEU A 43 -4.23 0.09 8.22
C LEU A 43 -5.00 -1.23 8.12
N GLN A 44 -5.74 -1.64 9.14
CA GLN A 44 -6.56 -2.85 9.13
C GLN A 44 -7.90 -2.66 8.40
N HIS A 45 -8.34 -1.40 8.21
CA HIS A 45 -9.64 -1.06 7.63
C HIS A 45 -9.52 -0.60 6.17
N THR A 46 -9.36 -1.54 5.24
CA THR A 46 -9.34 -1.21 3.80
C THR A 46 -10.74 -0.91 3.26
N LEU A 47 -10.82 0.05 2.31
CA LEU A 47 -12.06 0.41 1.61
C LEU A 47 -12.72 -0.78 0.91
N LEU A 48 -11.91 -1.75 0.47
CA LEU A 48 -12.37 -2.91 -0.31
C LEU A 48 -13.03 -3.99 0.56
N ASN A 49 -12.90 -3.92 1.88
CA ASN A 49 -13.55 -4.85 2.81
C ASN A 49 -14.95 -4.38 3.21
N TYR A 50 -15.38 -3.18 2.80
CA TYR A 50 -16.75 -2.73 3.05
C TYR A 50 -17.73 -3.53 2.17
N PRO A 51 -18.83 -4.07 2.74
CA PRO A 51 -19.83 -4.76 1.95
C PRO A 51 -20.43 -3.78 0.94
N ALA A 52 -20.42 -4.15 -0.33
CA ALA A 52 -21.08 -3.37 -1.37
C ALA A 52 -22.60 -3.40 -1.11
N SER A 53 -23.20 -2.24 -0.81
CA SER A 53 -24.66 -2.13 -0.88
C SER A 53 -25.08 -2.15 -2.35
N ILE A 54 -26.17 -2.86 -2.66
CA ILE A 54 -26.73 -2.98 -4.02
C ILE A 54 -27.00 -1.59 -4.63
N GLU A 55 -27.33 -0.60 -3.81
CA GLU A 55 -27.60 0.78 -4.24
C GLU A 55 -26.34 1.62 -4.50
N THR A 56 -25.17 1.18 -4.03
CA THR A 56 -23.89 1.93 -4.10
C THR A 56 -22.86 1.20 -4.95
N SER A 57 -23.31 0.42 -5.93
CA SER A 57 -22.48 -0.37 -6.86
C SER A 57 -21.48 0.52 -7.61
N GLY A 58 -20.31 0.77 -7.03
CA GLY A 58 -19.23 1.58 -7.60
C GLY A 58 -18.80 2.80 -6.78
N THR A 59 -19.46 3.12 -5.67
CA THR A 59 -19.05 4.22 -4.77
C THR A 59 -18.46 3.67 -3.47
N LEU A 60 -17.16 3.89 -3.28
CA LEU A 60 -16.46 3.60 -2.03
C LEU A 60 -16.66 4.76 -1.02
N PRO A 61 -16.63 4.48 0.29
CA PRO A 61 -16.65 5.53 1.29
C PRO A 61 -15.40 6.42 1.18
N LEU A 62 -15.49 7.64 1.72
CA LEU A 62 -14.36 8.57 1.73
C LEU A 62 -13.18 7.97 2.54
N PRO A 63 -11.99 7.80 1.94
CA PRO A 63 -10.84 7.27 2.66
C PRO A 63 -10.33 8.23 3.73
N GLN A 64 -9.80 7.66 4.82
CA GLN A 64 -8.92 8.38 5.72
C GLN A 64 -7.57 8.65 5.02
N ASN A 65 -6.95 9.80 5.29
CA ASN A 65 -5.66 10.12 4.66
C ASN A 65 -4.56 9.10 5.00
N VAL A 66 -4.62 8.47 6.17
CA VAL A 66 -3.66 7.46 6.65
C VAL A 66 -3.67 6.17 5.82
N ILE A 67 -4.75 5.85 5.11
CA ILE A 67 -4.82 4.61 4.30
C ILE A 67 -4.41 4.83 2.85
N LEU A 68 -4.13 6.07 2.46
CA LEU A 68 -3.68 6.40 1.11
C LEU A 68 -2.25 5.94 0.90
N ASN A 69 -1.94 5.55 -0.32
CA ASN A 69 -0.62 5.08 -0.73
C ASN A 69 -0.14 3.78 -0.05
N HIS A 70 -1.03 3.05 0.63
CA HIS A 70 -0.74 1.73 1.19
C HIS A 70 -1.19 0.60 0.24
N LEU A 71 -0.34 -0.42 0.11
CA LEU A 71 -0.60 -1.62 -0.69
C LEU A 71 -1.36 -2.65 0.15
N TYR A 72 -2.51 -3.09 -0.36
CA TYR A 72 -3.32 -4.16 0.20
C TYR A 72 -3.22 -5.40 -0.67
N ILE A 73 -3.20 -6.58 -0.04
CA ILE A 73 -3.13 -7.86 -0.74
C ILE A 73 -4.27 -8.73 -0.22
N GLU A 74 -5.06 -9.30 -1.13
CA GLU A 74 -6.13 -10.21 -0.74
C GLU A 74 -5.54 -11.49 -0.12
N ASN A 75 -5.95 -11.80 1.11
CA ASN A 75 -5.52 -13.01 1.80
C ASN A 75 -6.50 -14.17 1.53
N ARG A 76 -6.29 -14.91 0.44
CA ARG A 76 -7.03 -16.16 0.13
C ARG A 76 -6.28 -17.43 0.55
N GLU A 77 -6.96 -18.48 0.97
CA GLU A 77 -6.28 -19.75 1.22
C GLU A 77 -5.66 -20.33 -0.07
N SER A 78 -4.57 -21.09 0.07
CA SER A 78 -3.80 -21.68 -1.04
C SER A 78 -4.54 -22.87 -1.69
N PRO A 79 -4.32 -23.17 -2.99
CA PRO A 79 -3.34 -22.58 -3.91
C PRO A 79 -3.88 -21.39 -4.73
N ARG A 80 -3.10 -20.29 -4.80
CA ARG A 80 -3.44 -19.09 -5.59
C ARG A 80 -2.76 -19.11 -6.97
N SER A 81 -3.53 -19.03 -8.05
CA SER A 81 -3.01 -18.79 -9.42
C SER A 81 -2.90 -17.28 -9.75
N VAL A 82 -3.61 -16.45 -8.99
CA VAL A 82 -3.70 -14.99 -9.16
C VAL A 82 -3.62 -14.33 -7.78
N VAL A 83 -2.94 -13.19 -7.71
CA VAL A 83 -2.93 -12.29 -6.55
C VAL A 83 -3.64 -11.00 -6.92
N ALA A 84 -4.58 -10.58 -6.08
CA ALA A 84 -5.23 -9.27 -6.15
C ALA A 84 -4.48 -8.26 -5.27
N LEU A 85 -4.08 -7.15 -5.86
CA LEU A 85 -3.38 -6.04 -5.22
C LEU A 85 -4.29 -4.79 -5.24
N GLY A 86 -4.55 -4.21 -4.08
CA GLY A 86 -5.36 -3.00 -3.92
C GLY A 86 -4.52 -1.80 -3.50
N PHE A 87 -4.80 -0.62 -4.06
CA PHE A 87 -4.09 0.62 -3.73
C PHE A 87 -5.02 1.83 -3.88
N THR A 88 -4.99 2.76 -2.93
CA THR A 88 -5.79 4.00 -2.99
C THR A 88 -4.88 5.22 -3.11
N HIS A 89 -5.15 6.07 -4.10
CA HIS A 89 -4.39 7.28 -4.36
C HIS A 89 -5.29 8.51 -4.44
N ARG A 90 -4.78 9.66 -4.03
CA ARG A 90 -5.47 10.94 -4.15
C ARG A 90 -5.04 11.64 -5.44
N PHE A 91 -5.97 11.85 -6.36
CA PHE A 91 -5.78 12.68 -7.54
C PHE A 91 -6.53 14.00 -7.37
N ARG A 92 -5.78 15.07 -7.07
CA ARG A 92 -6.31 16.41 -6.72
C ARG A 92 -7.27 16.35 -5.52
N SER A 93 -8.56 16.57 -5.74
CA SER A 93 -9.62 16.52 -4.72
C SER A 93 -10.44 15.22 -4.75
N LYS A 94 -10.00 14.24 -5.52
CA LYS A 94 -10.66 12.93 -5.68
C LYS A 94 -9.75 11.79 -5.26
N TYR A 95 -10.35 10.65 -4.96
CA TYR A 95 -9.66 9.44 -4.56
C TYR A 95 -9.96 8.33 -5.57
N VAL A 96 -8.94 7.56 -5.91
CA VAL A 96 -9.00 6.47 -6.87
C VAL A 96 -8.47 5.22 -6.19
N THR A 97 -9.29 4.17 -6.16
CA THR A 97 -8.88 2.85 -5.67
C THR A 97 -8.69 1.93 -6.87
N VAL A 98 -7.49 1.40 -7.01
CA VAL A 98 -7.10 0.48 -8.10
C VAL A 98 -6.99 -0.93 -7.54
N VAL A 99 -7.52 -1.90 -8.29
CA VAL A 99 -7.32 -3.32 -8.03
C VAL A 99 -6.63 -3.96 -9.23
N LEU A 100 -5.43 -4.49 -9.02
CA LEU A 100 -4.64 -5.20 -10.02
C LEU A 100 -4.67 -6.70 -9.74
N TYR A 101 -5.13 -7.48 -10.72
CA TYR A 101 -5.05 -8.94 -10.70
C TYR A 101 -3.81 -9.40 -11.46
N LYS A 102 -2.85 -9.98 -10.74
CA LYS A 102 -1.58 -10.45 -11.30
C LYS A 102 -1.46 -11.98 -11.17
N PRO A 103 -1.31 -12.72 -12.28
CA PRO A 103 -1.00 -14.14 -12.21
C PRO A 103 0.31 -14.41 -11.47
N VAL A 104 0.34 -15.44 -10.64
CA VAL A 104 1.56 -15.89 -9.95
C VAL A 104 1.99 -17.21 -10.55
N GLN A 105 3.16 -17.22 -11.18
CA GLN A 105 3.73 -18.48 -11.68
C GLN A 105 4.13 -19.33 -10.49
N ARG A 106 3.56 -20.53 -10.39
CA ARG A 106 4.10 -21.57 -9.54
C ARG A 106 5.43 -21.95 -10.18
N ARG A 107 6.58 -21.59 -9.57
CA ARG A 107 7.84 -22.26 -9.91
C ARG A 107 7.60 -23.74 -9.61
N GLY A 108 7.33 -24.52 -10.65
CA GLY A 108 7.30 -25.97 -10.56
C GLY A 108 8.66 -26.41 -10.06
N ASN A 109 8.68 -27.24 -9.02
CA ASN A 109 9.88 -27.90 -8.54
C ASN A 109 10.56 -28.56 -9.75
N THR A 110 11.65 -27.96 -10.23
CA THR A 110 12.57 -28.65 -11.12
C THR A 110 13.53 -29.38 -10.18
N SER A 111 13.05 -30.49 -9.63
CA SER A 111 13.90 -31.52 -9.06
C SER A 111 14.53 -32.25 -10.24
N ILE A 112 15.85 -32.10 -10.39
CA ILE A 112 16.72 -33.05 -11.11
C ILE A 112 16.87 -34.26 -10.19
#